data_AF-A0A7C8D9M4-F1
#
_entry.id   AF-A0A7C8D9M4-F1
#
_cell.length_a   1.000
_cell.length_b   1.000
_cell.length_c   1.000
_cell.angle_alpha   90.00
_cell.angle_beta   90.00
_cell.angle_gamma   90.00
#
_symmetry.space_group_name_H-M   'P 1'
#
loop_
_entity.id
_entity.type
_entity.pdbx_description
1 polymer ?
#
loop_
_entity_poly.entity_id
_entity_poly.type
_entity_poly.pdbx_seq_one_letter_code
_entity_poly.pdbx_strand_id
1 'polypeptide(L)'
;MNRVARSVIDEVRSEHTEYVFTFNGSPLRQINNSAWQSARQRAGLQQVRAHDLKHTFGRRLRAARVSFEDRQDLLGHKSGRITTHYSPLK
;
A
#
# COMPACT_ATOMS: atom_id res chain seq x y z
N MET A 1 -3.87 -12.61 2.71
CA MET A 1 -3.86 -11.14 2.51
C MET A 1 -3.62 -10.76 1.05
N ASN A 2 -2.66 -11.40 0.36
CA ASN A 2 -2.31 -11.05 -1.02
C ASN A 2 -3.42 -11.28 -2.06
N ARG A 3 -4.34 -12.24 -1.83
CA ARG A 3 -5.47 -12.51 -2.74
C ARG A 3 -6.40 -11.31 -2.91
N VAL A 4 -6.72 -10.62 -1.80
CA VAL A 4 -7.60 -9.43 -1.83
C VAL A 4 -6.89 -8.24 -2.49
N ALA A 5 -5.61 -8.04 -2.18
CA ALA A 5 -4.83 -6.99 -2.85
C ALA A 5 -4.72 -7.24 -4.37
N ARG A 6 -4.53 -8.50 -4.78
CA ARG A 6 -4.49 -8.90 -6.18
C ARG A 6 -5.85 -8.70 -6.87
N SER A 7 -6.97 -9.09 -6.25
CA SER A 7 -8.29 -8.91 -6.87
C SER A 7 -8.61 -7.43 -7.12
N VAL A 8 -8.31 -6.56 -6.16
CA VAL A 8 -8.51 -5.10 -6.34
C VAL A 8 -7.68 -4.56 -7.50
N ILE A 9 -6.43 -5.01 -7.63
CA ILE A 9 -5.56 -4.59 -8.75
C ILE A 9 -6.12 -5.12 -10.07
N ASP A 10 -6.53 -6.37 -10.12
CA ASP A 10 -7.03 -7.01 -11.35
C ASP A 10 -8.34 -6.37 -11.82
N GLU A 11 -9.19 -5.89 -10.90
CA GLU A 11 -10.42 -5.15 -11.21
C GLU A 11 -10.15 -3.82 -11.93
N VAL A 12 -9.05 -3.12 -11.62
CA VAL A 12 -8.76 -1.78 -12.14
C VAL A 12 -7.68 -1.76 -13.24
N ARG A 13 -7.00 -2.89 -13.48
CA ARG A 13 -5.85 -2.99 -14.39
C ARG A 13 -6.19 -2.72 -15.85
N SER A 14 -7.44 -2.89 -16.28
CA SER A 14 -7.86 -2.64 -17.66
C SER A 14 -8.29 -1.20 -17.95
N GLU A 15 -8.33 -0.31 -16.94
CA GLU A 15 -8.82 1.06 -17.12
C GLU A 15 -7.79 2.02 -17.73
N HIS A 16 -6.49 1.72 -17.58
CA HIS A 16 -5.40 2.54 -18.10
C HIS A 16 -4.17 1.68 -18.40
N THR A 17 -3.41 2.05 -19.44
CA THR A 17 -2.27 1.26 -19.96
C THR A 17 -1.06 1.26 -19.02
N GLU A 18 -0.80 2.36 -18.31
CA GLU A 18 0.36 2.52 -17.41
C GLU A 18 0.03 2.52 -15.91
N TYR A 19 -1.07 3.15 -15.47
CA TYR A 19 -1.38 3.36 -14.06
C TYR A 19 -2.52 2.45 -13.57
N VAL A 20 -2.35 1.90 -12.36
CA VAL A 20 -3.36 1.03 -11.73
C VAL A 20 -4.49 1.83 -11.07
N PHE A 21 -4.23 3.08 -10.67
CA PHE A 21 -5.23 3.92 -10.00
C PHE A 21 -5.47 5.20 -10.81
N THR A 22 -6.57 5.23 -11.54
CA THR A 22 -6.96 6.35 -12.42
C THR A 22 -8.37 6.83 -12.15
N PHE A 23 -8.66 8.06 -12.56
CA PHE A 23 -10.01 8.61 -12.62
C PHE A 23 -10.14 9.47 -13.87
N ASN A 24 -11.18 9.23 -14.68
CA ASN A 24 -11.40 9.88 -15.98
C ASN A 24 -10.13 9.88 -16.88
N GLY A 25 -9.48 8.73 -16.98
CA GLY A 25 -8.28 8.54 -17.81
C GLY A 25 -7.01 9.23 -17.28
N SER A 26 -7.06 9.90 -16.12
CA SER A 26 -5.91 10.56 -15.51
C SER A 26 -5.44 9.81 -14.26
N PRO A 27 -4.12 9.72 -14.02
CA PRO A 27 -3.60 9.09 -12.81
C PRO A 27 -3.95 9.87 -11.54
N LEU A 28 -4.28 9.13 -10.49
CA LEU A 28 -4.44 9.71 -9.16
C LEU A 28 -3.08 10.15 -8.61
N ARG A 29 -2.90 11.46 -8.42
CA ARG A 29 -1.64 12.03 -7.88
C ARG A 29 -1.50 11.87 -6.37
N GLN A 30 -2.62 11.87 -5.65
CA GLN A 30 -2.65 11.81 -4.20
C GLN A 30 -3.86 11.00 -3.71
N ILE A 31 -3.64 10.23 -2.66
CA ILE A 31 -4.69 9.44 -2.01
C ILE A 31 -5.69 10.32 -1.23
N ASN A 32 -5.24 11.43 -0.64
CA ASN A 32 -6.10 12.32 0.15
C ASN A 32 -6.90 13.30 -0.74
N ASN A 33 -7.70 12.76 -1.64
CA ASN A 33 -8.57 13.53 -2.54
C ASN A 33 -10.02 13.57 -2.04
N SER A 34 -10.90 14.27 -2.77
CA SER A 34 -12.33 14.39 -2.43
C SER A 34 -13.04 13.04 -2.36
N ALA A 35 -12.69 12.09 -3.21
CA ALA A 35 -13.27 10.75 -3.19
C ALA A 35 -12.92 9.99 -1.90
N TRP A 36 -11.66 10.06 -1.45
CA TRP A 36 -11.23 9.52 -0.16
C TRP A 36 -11.95 10.18 1.01
N GLN A 37 -12.02 11.52 1.02
CA GLN A 37 -12.69 12.28 2.09
C GLN A 37 -14.18 11.94 2.18
N SER A 38 -14.85 11.80 1.03
CA SER A 38 -16.25 11.40 0.95
C SER A 38 -16.45 9.95 1.40
N ALA A 39 -15.56 9.04 0.98
CA ALA A 39 -15.64 7.62 1.34
C ALA A 39 -15.49 7.41 2.85
N ARG A 40 -14.52 8.07 3.50
CA ARG A 40 -14.36 7.97 4.95
C ARG A 40 -15.54 8.57 5.71
N GLN A 41 -16.17 9.63 5.18
CA GLN A 41 -17.36 10.21 5.79
C GLN A 41 -18.52 9.21 5.74
N ARG A 42 -18.79 8.61 4.57
CA ARG A 42 -19.83 7.58 4.40
C ARG A 42 -19.59 6.36 5.28
N ALA A 43 -18.33 6.01 5.53
CA ALA A 43 -17.95 4.90 6.41
C ALA A 43 -17.96 5.25 7.90
N GLY A 44 -18.24 6.50 8.30
CA GLY A 44 -18.16 6.94 9.70
C GLY A 44 -16.73 7.04 10.26
N LEU A 45 -15.72 7.10 9.39
CA LEU A 45 -14.29 7.07 9.72
C LEU A 45 -13.60 8.43 9.51
N GLN A 46 -14.26 9.52 9.90
CA GLN A 46 -13.80 10.89 9.61
C GLN A 46 -12.40 11.21 10.15
N GLN A 47 -12.02 10.59 11.27
CA GLN A 47 -10.71 10.78 11.92
C GLN A 47 -9.59 9.94 11.31
N VAL A 48 -9.90 8.98 10.43
CA VAL A 48 -8.89 8.15 9.78
C VAL A 48 -8.20 8.95 8.67
N ARG A 49 -6.87 8.96 8.71
CA ARG A 49 -6.00 9.54 7.69
C ARG A 49 -5.46 8.44 6.80
N ALA A 50 -5.07 8.80 5.57
CA ALA A 50 -4.43 7.85 4.65
C ALA A 50 -3.16 7.23 5.25
N HIS A 51 -2.40 7.97 6.07
CA HIS A 51 -1.21 7.44 6.74
C HIS A 51 -1.53 6.35 7.77
N ASP A 52 -2.72 6.37 8.38
CA ASP A 52 -3.13 5.35 9.34
C ASP A 52 -3.35 3.99 8.64
N LEU A 53 -3.63 3.99 7.33
CA LEU A 53 -3.61 2.78 6.49
C LEU A 53 -2.22 2.17 6.41
N LYS A 54 -1.19 3.00 6.20
CA LYS A 54 0.23 2.56 6.18
C LYS A 54 0.62 1.93 7.52
N HIS A 55 0.21 2.52 8.65
CA HIS A 55 0.42 1.93 9.96
C HIS A 55 -0.30 0.58 10.14
N THR A 56 -1.54 0.49 9.66
CA THR A 56 -2.33 -0.75 9.72
C THR A 56 -1.68 -1.86 8.90
N PHE A 57 -1.17 -1.54 7.71
CA PHE A 57 -0.40 -2.46 6.87
C PHE A 57 0.84 -2.99 7.61
N GLY A 58 1.65 -2.09 8.19
CA GLY A 58 2.83 -2.48 8.97
C GLY A 58 2.50 -3.36 10.19
N ARG A 59 1.41 -3.05 10.91
CA ARG A 59 0.92 -3.88 12.04
C ARG A 59 0.52 -5.28 11.58
N ARG A 60 -0.18 -5.40 10.45
CA ARG A 60 -0.58 -6.71 9.89
C ARG A 60 0.63 -7.55 9.45
N LEU A 61 1.63 -6.94 8.81
CA LEU A 61 2.88 -7.62 8.48
C LEU A 61 3.62 -8.12 9.73
N ARG A 62 3.66 -7.30 10.79
CA ARG A 62 4.24 -7.70 12.08
C ARG A 62 3.51 -8.90 12.68
N ALA A 63 2.18 -8.88 12.69
CA ALA A 63 1.37 -10.00 13.20
C ALA A 63 1.59 -11.28 12.38
N ALA A 64 1.81 -11.16 11.07
CA ALA A 64 2.16 -12.25 10.17
C ALA A 64 3.64 -12.70 10.27
N ARG A 65 4.40 -12.19 11.26
CA ARG A 65 5.83 -12.51 11.49
C ARG A 65 6.75 -12.22 10.30
N VAL A 66 6.37 -11.27 9.44
CA VAL A 66 7.27 -10.77 8.39
C VAL A 66 8.47 -10.08 9.03
N SER A 67 9.67 -10.29 8.47
CA SER A 67 10.92 -9.78 9.03
C SER A 67 10.87 -8.25 9.19
N PHE A 68 11.72 -7.71 10.06
CA PHE A 68 11.78 -6.25 10.22
C PHE A 68 12.29 -5.57 8.95
N GLU A 69 13.27 -6.18 8.28
CA GLU A 69 13.88 -5.69 7.05
C GLU A 69 12.85 -5.63 5.92
N ASP A 70 12.14 -6.73 5.65
CA ASP A 70 11.08 -6.76 4.63
C ASP A 70 9.96 -5.76 4.92
N ARG A 71 9.64 -5.53 6.21
CA ARG A 71 8.64 -4.52 6.60
C ARG A 71 9.11 -3.10 6.31
N GLN A 72 10.39 -2.78 6.49
CA GLN A 72 10.94 -1.46 6.17
C GLN A 72 10.88 -1.22 4.65
N ASP A 73 11.28 -2.22 3.87
CA ASP A 73 11.28 -2.17 2.41
C ASP A 73 9.85 -2.01 1.86
N LEU A 74 8.90 -2.81 2.34
CA LEU A 74 7.48 -2.72 1.93
C LEU A 74 6.80 -1.41 2.36
N LEU A 75 7.29 -0.74 3.41
CA LEU A 75 6.78 0.56 3.86
C LEU A 75 7.50 1.73 3.17
N GLY A 76 8.46 1.46 2.28
CA GLY A 76 9.21 2.48 1.55
C GLY A 76 10.12 3.32 2.45
N HIS A 77 10.54 2.79 3.60
CA HIS A 77 11.60 3.44 4.37
C HIS A 77 12.91 3.17 3.63
N LYS A 78 13.63 4.21 3.24
CA LYS A 78 14.98 4.06 2.65
C LYS A 78 15.83 3.29 3.66
N SER A 79 16.02 2.01 3.44
CA SER A 79 17.04 1.25 4.14
C SER A 79 18.38 1.78 3.62
N GLY A 80 19.06 2.60 4.42
CA GLY A 80 20.43 3.05 4.14
C GLY A 80 21.46 1.91 4.22
N ARG A 81 21.02 0.65 4.11
CA ARG A 81 21.90 -0.53 4.11
C ARG A 81 22.50 -0.70 2.73
N ILE A 82 23.56 0.08 2.49
CA ILE A 82 24.69 -0.46 1.75
C ILE A 82 25.15 -1.71 2.53
N THR A 83 25.14 -2.85 1.83
CA THR A 83 25.65 -4.18 2.20
C THR A 83 24.90 -5.05 3.24
N THR A 84 24.97 -6.36 2.93
CA THR A 84 24.76 -7.57 3.77
C THR A 84 23.30 -7.88 4.17
N HIS A 85 22.65 -9.00 3.78
CA HIS A 85 23.09 -10.31 3.31
C HIS A 85 21.97 -10.96 2.47
N TYR A 86 22.21 -11.29 1.20
CA TYR A 86 21.46 -12.34 0.48
C TYR A 86 22.44 -13.47 0.17
N SER A 87 22.65 -14.36 1.15
CA SER A 87 22.97 -15.78 0.97
C SER A 87 23.26 -16.43 2.32
N PRO A 88 22.44 -17.40 2.73
CA PRO A 88 22.95 -18.64 3.26
C PRO A 88 22.69 -19.77 2.25
N LEU A 89 23.81 -20.24 1.67
CA LEU A 89 24.17 -21.61 1.33
C LEU A 89 23.22 -22.46 0.45
N LYS A 90 23.71 -22.79 -0.74
CA LYS A 90 23.79 -24.19 -1.16
C LYS A 90 25.25 -24.63 -1.04
#